data_AF-A0A2D6MBD3-F1
#
_entry.id   AF-A0A2D6MBD3-F1
#
_cell.length_a   1.000
_cell.length_b   1.000
_cell.length_c   1.000
_cell.angle_alpha   90.00
_cell.angle_beta   90.00
_cell.angle_gamma   90.00
#
_symmetry.space_group_name_H-M   'P 1'
#
loop_
_entity.id
_entity.type
_entity.pdbx_description
1 polymer ?
#
loop_
_entity_poly.entity_id
_entity_poly.type
_entity_poly.pdbx_seq_one_letter_code
_entity_poly.pdbx_strand_id
1 'polypeptide(L)'
;MDTYEKCPKKYHYRYIEKPDVQKNTWGFTEFGSCAHMVLELFHKELISKNIPENQYSILMKECFKNAVKKFDIKILEEPVWTPNGEMPGLLCLRDIMQVYLDKVRREGMPNVLGVELPFNFKINKDTLVRGFIDRVDKVGPKEYRVVDYKTSKSAKYLSDFQLLVYSEALRRVYKDAEVIHGSYVMLKHNCKSYDYTFTLNDLDNCKKLITKKAGFIDIDTTWVKKPSILCQWCDYKPICQDAWAE
;
A
#
# COMPACT_ATOMS: atom_id res chain seq x y z
N MET A 1 -0.18 -12.36 4.63
CA MET A 1 -0.23 -13.39 3.57
C MET A 1 0.96 -13.24 2.64
N ASP A 2 1.14 -12.10 1.98
CA ASP A 2 2.30 -11.85 1.10
C ASP A 2 3.68 -12.17 1.74
N THR A 3 3.89 -11.80 3.01
CA THR A 3 5.14 -12.15 3.72
C THR A 3 5.39 -13.66 3.80
N TYR A 4 4.35 -14.45 4.05
CA TYR A 4 4.44 -15.91 4.11
C TYR A 4 4.72 -16.49 2.71
N GLU A 5 4.04 -16.00 1.68
CA GLU A 5 4.24 -16.46 0.30
C GLU A 5 5.68 -16.23 -0.17
N LYS A 6 6.22 -15.04 0.13
CA LYS A 6 7.62 -14.67 -0.15
C LYS A 6 8.61 -15.52 0.64
N CYS A 7 8.41 -15.71 1.94
CA CYS A 7 9.24 -16.56 2.78
C CYS A 7 8.52 -16.95 4.08
N PRO A 8 8.10 -18.23 4.23
CA PRO A 8 7.48 -18.72 5.47
C PRO A 8 8.34 -18.48 6.71
N LYS A 9 9.67 -18.66 6.63
CA LYS A 9 10.57 -18.36 7.76
C LYS A 9 10.52 -16.89 8.19
N LYS A 10 10.46 -15.95 7.23
CA LYS A 10 10.30 -14.52 7.53
C LYS A 10 8.97 -14.24 8.23
N TYR A 11 7.90 -14.92 7.80
CA TYR A 11 6.60 -14.80 8.46
C TYR A 11 6.64 -15.33 9.90
N HIS A 12 7.25 -16.50 10.12
CA HIS A 12 7.43 -17.09 11.45
C HIS A 12 8.16 -16.13 12.40
N TYR A 13 9.32 -15.62 11.98
CA TYR A 13 10.06 -14.64 12.78
C TYR A 13 9.26 -13.37 13.04
N ARG A 14 8.52 -12.86 12.06
CA ARG A 14 7.79 -11.60 12.20
C ARG A 14 6.56 -11.67 13.10
N TYR A 15 5.82 -12.76 13.05
CA TYR A 15 4.49 -12.83 13.65
C TYR A 15 4.34 -13.86 14.77
N ILE A 16 5.19 -14.89 14.81
CA ILE A 16 5.08 -16.00 15.76
C ILE A 16 6.21 -15.91 16.79
N GLU A 17 7.44 -16.18 16.35
CA GLU A 17 8.61 -16.28 17.23
C GLU A 17 9.05 -14.92 17.77
N LYS A 18 9.00 -13.86 16.94
CA LYS A 18 9.36 -12.48 17.29
C LYS A 18 10.72 -12.37 18.02
N PRO A 19 11.80 -12.93 17.45
CA PRO A 19 13.13 -12.79 18.04
C PRO A 19 13.52 -11.30 18.09
N ASP A 20 14.31 -10.93 19.09
CA ASP A 20 14.85 -9.59 19.21
C ASP A 20 15.95 -9.40 18.17
N VAL A 21 15.65 -8.61 17.14
CA VAL A 21 16.60 -8.24 16.08
C VAL A 21 16.48 -6.75 15.85
N GLN A 22 17.62 -6.11 15.60
CA GLN A 22 17.62 -4.73 15.15
C GLN A 22 16.90 -4.65 13.80
N LYS A 23 15.76 -3.96 13.78
CA LYS A 23 15.05 -3.66 12.54
C LYS A 23 15.81 -2.57 11.80
N ASN A 24 16.09 -2.79 10.53
CA ASN A 24 16.72 -1.77 9.71
C ASN A 24 15.65 -0.77 9.26
N THR A 25 15.99 0.51 9.34
CA THR A 25 15.18 1.56 8.71
C THR A 25 15.61 1.65 7.25
N TRP A 26 14.78 1.14 6.36
CA TRP A 26 15.09 1.11 4.93
C TRP A 26 14.60 2.38 4.24
N GLY A 27 15.50 3.12 3.57
CA GLY A 27 15.15 4.36 2.87
C GLY A 27 13.96 4.26 1.92
N PHE A 28 13.86 3.16 1.16
CA PHE A 28 12.70 2.93 0.28
C PHE A 28 11.37 2.72 1.01
N THR A 29 11.40 2.21 2.26
CA THR A 29 10.20 2.01 3.08
C THR A 29 9.74 3.32 3.69
N GLU A 30 10.67 4.11 4.23
CA GLU A 30 10.39 5.46 4.76
C GLU A 30 9.92 6.40 3.66
N PHE A 31 10.57 6.37 2.49
CA PHE A 31 10.16 7.11 1.30
C PHE A 31 8.71 6.81 0.91
N GLY A 32 8.36 5.52 0.82
CA GLY A 32 7.00 5.10 0.49
C GLY A 32 5.99 5.58 1.52
N SER A 33 6.29 5.37 2.80
CA SER A 33 5.43 5.77 3.91
C SER A 33 5.21 7.29 3.95
N CYS A 34 6.26 8.07 3.70
CA CYS A 34 6.15 9.52 3.60
C CYS A 34 5.29 9.93 2.40
N ALA A 35 5.46 9.31 1.23
CA ALA A 35 4.63 9.61 0.06
C ALA A 35 3.13 9.37 0.32
N HIS A 36 2.80 8.25 0.98
CA HIS A 36 1.42 7.92 1.36
C HIS A 36 0.88 8.95 2.35
N MET A 37 1.64 9.29 3.40
CA MET A 37 1.23 10.25 4.42
C MET A 37 0.97 11.64 3.83
N VAL A 38 1.75 12.11 2.85
CA VAL A 38 1.48 13.39 2.19
C VAL A 38 0.10 13.38 1.53
N LEU A 39 -0.21 12.33 0.75
CA LEU A 39 -1.48 12.21 0.05
C LEU A 39 -2.65 11.95 1.00
N GLU A 40 -2.43 11.19 2.07
CA GLU A 40 -3.40 11.01 3.16
C GLU A 40 -3.76 12.36 3.76
N LEU A 41 -2.78 13.14 4.24
CA LEU A 41 -3.02 14.46 4.84
C LEU A 41 -3.73 15.40 3.85
N PHE A 42 -3.30 15.40 2.60
CA PHE A 42 -3.90 16.22 1.55
C PHE A 42 -5.39 15.91 1.38
N HIS A 43 -5.75 14.64 1.20
CA HIS A 43 -7.15 14.23 1.03
C HIS A 43 -7.97 14.37 2.30
N LYS A 44 -7.40 14.13 3.50
CA LYS A 44 -8.10 14.38 4.77
C LYS A 44 -8.56 15.84 4.90
N GLU A 45 -7.69 16.77 4.52
CA GLU A 45 -8.01 18.19 4.54
C GLU A 45 -9.10 18.54 3.53
N LEU A 46 -9.06 17.98 2.32
CA LEU A 46 -10.10 18.19 1.30
C LEU A 46 -11.46 17.57 1.66
N ILE A 47 -11.47 16.43 2.34
CA ILE A 47 -12.72 15.80 2.81
C ILE A 47 -13.34 16.63 3.94
N SER A 48 -12.50 17.16 4.85
CA SER A 48 -12.97 17.88 6.04
C SER A 48 -13.30 19.35 5.78
N LYS A 49 -12.75 19.95 4.72
CA LYS A 49 -12.88 21.38 4.42
C LYS A 49 -13.20 21.57 2.94
N ASN A 50 -14.07 22.53 2.65
CA ASN A 50 -14.34 22.95 1.27
C ASN A 50 -13.21 23.85 0.75
N ILE A 51 -12.08 23.25 0.38
CA ILE A 51 -10.90 23.96 -0.12
C ILE A 51 -11.03 24.12 -1.65
N PRO A 52 -10.98 25.35 -2.19
CA PRO A 52 -11.06 25.56 -3.63
C PRO A 52 -9.78 25.12 -4.34
N GLU A 53 -9.90 24.72 -5.61
CA GLU A 53 -8.80 24.16 -6.41
C GLU A 53 -7.57 25.07 -6.49
N ASN A 54 -7.76 26.39 -6.54
CA ASN A 54 -6.66 27.36 -6.58
C ASN A 54 -5.78 27.33 -5.31
N GLN A 55 -6.23 26.69 -4.22
CA GLN A 55 -5.47 26.52 -2.98
C GLN A 55 -4.79 25.15 -2.86
N TYR A 56 -5.04 24.20 -3.79
CA TYR A 56 -4.48 22.84 -3.69
C TYR A 56 -2.95 22.81 -3.62
N SER A 57 -2.27 23.70 -4.34
CA SER A 57 -0.80 23.77 -4.28
C SER A 57 -0.27 24.25 -2.92
N ILE A 58 -0.98 25.16 -2.27
CA ILE A 58 -0.62 25.66 -0.94
C ILE A 58 -0.85 24.53 0.07
N LEU A 59 -2.01 23.88 0.01
CA LEU A 59 -2.35 22.75 0.86
C LEU A 59 -1.33 21.61 0.72
N MET A 60 -1.03 21.19 -0.52
CA MET A 60 -0.06 20.11 -0.76
C MET A 60 1.32 20.45 -0.18
N LYS A 61 1.76 21.71 -0.28
CA LYS A 61 3.03 22.16 0.31
C LYS A 61 3.02 22.05 1.84
N GLU A 62 1.90 22.36 2.49
CA GLU A 62 1.75 22.23 3.94
C GLU A 62 1.71 20.75 4.37
N CYS A 63 0.92 19.92 3.69
CA CYS A 63 0.86 18.48 3.91
C CYS A 63 2.24 17.83 3.72
N PHE A 64 2.98 18.22 2.67
CA PHE A 64 4.35 17.78 2.41
C PHE A 64 5.27 18.08 3.60
N LYS A 65 5.28 19.34 4.06
CA LYS A 65 6.09 19.75 5.21
C LYS A 65 5.71 18.99 6.47
N ASN A 66 4.42 18.80 6.71
CA ASN A 66 3.92 18.13 7.90
C ASN A 66 4.25 16.63 7.91
N ALA A 67 4.15 15.96 6.76
CA ALA A 67 4.54 14.56 6.62
C ALA A 67 6.06 14.39 6.80
N VAL A 68 6.88 15.12 6.05
CA VAL A 68 8.36 14.99 6.09
C VAL A 68 8.93 15.17 7.50
N LYS A 69 8.35 16.06 8.32
CA LYS A 69 8.73 16.26 9.73
C LYS A 69 8.55 15.01 10.62
N LYS A 70 7.79 14.01 10.18
CA LYS A 70 7.56 12.76 10.90
C LYS A 70 8.60 11.67 10.60
N PHE A 71 9.49 11.92 9.65
CA PHE A 71 10.49 10.97 9.17
C PHE A 71 11.90 11.52 9.38
N ASP A 72 12.90 10.64 9.41
CA ASP A 72 14.30 11.06 9.39
C ASP A 72 14.64 11.63 8.01
N ILE A 73 14.98 12.93 7.98
CA ILE A 73 15.28 13.64 6.74
C ILE A 73 16.50 13.04 6.03
N LYS A 74 17.51 12.54 6.76
CA LYS A 74 18.70 11.94 6.15
C LYS A 74 18.35 10.66 5.40
N ILE A 75 17.44 9.87 5.95
CA ILE A 75 16.93 8.66 5.32
C ILE A 75 16.06 9.02 4.10
N LEU A 76 15.25 10.07 4.17
CA LEU A 76 14.46 10.55 3.03
C LEU A 76 15.32 11.16 1.91
N GLU A 77 16.52 11.65 2.22
CA GLU A 77 17.47 12.16 1.23
C GLU A 77 18.24 11.06 0.50
N GLU A 78 18.26 9.83 1.01
CA GLU A 78 18.89 8.70 0.34
C GLU A 78 18.41 8.56 -1.12
N PRO A 79 19.29 8.19 -2.06
CA PRO A 79 18.90 8.01 -3.45
C PRO A 79 17.79 6.96 -3.60
N VAL A 80 16.77 7.30 -4.38
CA VAL A 80 15.70 6.38 -4.75
C VAL A 80 15.70 6.17 -6.26
N TRP A 81 15.41 4.94 -6.67
CA TRP A 81 15.21 4.62 -8.07
C TRP A 81 13.97 5.30 -8.64
N THR A 82 14.10 5.90 -9.82
CA THR A 82 13.01 6.38 -10.69
C THR A 82 13.18 5.85 -12.12
N PRO A 83 12.16 5.94 -12.99
CA PRO A 83 12.29 5.59 -14.40
C PRO A 83 13.41 6.36 -15.14
N ASN A 84 13.79 7.55 -14.66
CA ASN A 84 14.78 8.43 -15.30
C ASN A 84 16.17 8.33 -14.64
N GLY A 85 16.38 7.37 -13.73
CA GLY A 85 17.62 7.23 -12.96
C GLY A 85 17.40 7.42 -11.46
N GLU A 86 18.48 7.26 -10.69
CA GLU A 86 18.44 7.52 -9.25
C GLU A 86 18.52 9.01 -8.95
N MET A 87 17.78 9.46 -7.94
CA MET A 87 17.80 10.85 -7.49
C MET A 87 17.52 10.90 -5.98
N PRO A 88 17.86 12.01 -5.28
CA PRO A 88 17.54 12.15 -3.86
C PRO A 88 16.05 11.96 -3.58
N GLY A 89 15.71 11.18 -2.55
CA GLY A 89 14.32 10.83 -2.23
C GLY A 89 13.42 12.03 -2.00
N LEU A 90 13.86 13.05 -1.26
CA LEU A 90 13.07 14.28 -1.06
C LEU A 90 12.73 15.01 -2.36
N LEU A 91 13.65 15.03 -3.33
CA LEU A 91 13.39 15.63 -4.64
C LEU A 91 12.36 14.79 -5.40
N CYS A 92 12.51 13.47 -5.40
CA CYS A 92 11.55 12.57 -6.01
C CYS A 92 10.14 12.69 -5.37
N LEU A 93 10.04 12.82 -4.04
CA LEU A 93 8.75 13.05 -3.37
C LEU A 93 8.09 14.34 -3.84
N ARG A 94 8.86 15.44 -3.97
CA ARG A 94 8.33 16.72 -4.45
C ARG A 94 7.82 16.60 -5.88
N ASP A 95 8.57 15.94 -6.76
CA ASP A 95 8.19 15.71 -8.15
C ASP A 95 6.90 14.87 -8.23
N ILE A 96 6.79 13.81 -7.41
CA ILE A 96 5.56 13.00 -7.34
C ILE A 96 4.37 13.86 -6.94
N MET A 97 4.49 14.71 -5.91
CA MET A 97 3.38 15.56 -5.46
C MET A 97 2.99 16.59 -6.53
N GLN A 98 3.97 17.13 -7.26
CA GLN A 98 3.71 18.03 -8.37
C GLN A 98 2.97 17.32 -9.50
N VAL A 99 3.46 16.14 -9.92
CA VAL A 99 2.80 15.33 -10.96
C VAL A 99 1.39 14.92 -10.54
N TYR A 100 1.19 14.58 -9.26
CA TYR A 100 -0.13 14.27 -8.73
C TYR A 100 -1.09 15.48 -8.85
N LEU A 101 -0.64 16.68 -8.46
CA LEU A 101 -1.44 17.91 -8.59
C LEU A 101 -1.76 18.23 -10.06
N ASP A 102 -0.80 18.05 -10.97
CA ASP A 102 -1.01 18.31 -12.40
C ASP A 102 -2.02 17.33 -13.00
N LYS A 103 -1.99 16.06 -12.57
CA LYS A 103 -3.02 15.08 -12.91
C LYS A 103 -4.40 15.52 -12.43
N VAL A 104 -4.50 15.94 -11.16
CA VAL A 104 -5.76 16.45 -10.56
C VAL A 104 -6.29 17.67 -11.32
N ARG A 105 -5.45 18.64 -11.69
CA ARG A 105 -5.87 19.81 -12.46
C ARG A 105 -6.41 19.44 -13.85
N ARG A 106 -5.80 18.44 -14.48
CA ARG A 106 -6.19 17.98 -15.82
C ARG A 106 -7.45 17.13 -15.82
N GLU A 107 -7.60 16.27 -14.82
CA GLU A 107 -8.63 15.22 -14.80
C GLU A 107 -9.76 15.50 -13.78
N GLY A 108 -9.60 16.51 -12.93
CA GLY A 108 -10.48 16.80 -11.81
C GLY A 108 -10.05 16.07 -10.53
N MET A 109 -10.44 16.63 -9.37
CA MET A 109 -10.28 15.96 -8.09
C MET A 109 -11.23 14.75 -8.00
N PRO A 110 -10.77 13.54 -7.64
CA PRO A 110 -11.67 12.43 -7.35
C PRO A 110 -12.62 12.78 -6.19
N ASN A 111 -13.83 12.22 -6.22
CA ASN A 111 -14.76 12.30 -5.10
C ASN A 111 -14.32 11.30 -4.00
N VAL A 112 -13.40 11.73 -3.15
CA VAL A 112 -12.82 10.89 -2.10
C VAL A 112 -13.76 10.80 -0.90
N LEU A 113 -14.10 9.59 -0.48
CA LEU A 113 -14.93 9.31 0.69
C LEU A 113 -14.11 9.11 1.97
N GLY A 114 -12.88 8.65 1.84
CA GLY A 114 -12.01 8.35 2.97
C GLY A 114 -10.60 8.00 2.56
N VAL A 115 -9.67 8.15 3.50
CA VAL A 115 -8.26 7.79 3.36
C VAL A 115 -7.75 7.13 4.64
N GLU A 116 -6.75 6.25 4.50
CA GLU A 116 -6.27 5.37 5.58
C GLU A 116 -7.44 4.70 6.32
N LEU A 117 -8.42 4.20 5.55
CA LEU A 117 -9.65 3.65 6.11
C LEU A 117 -9.35 2.28 6.75
N PRO A 118 -9.45 2.13 8.08
CA PRO A 118 -9.24 0.84 8.71
C PRO A 118 -10.37 -0.12 8.32
N PHE A 119 -10.01 -1.37 8.11
CA PHE A 119 -10.99 -2.44 7.97
C PHE A 119 -10.60 -3.64 8.80
N ASN A 120 -11.61 -4.37 9.23
CA ASN A 120 -11.45 -5.72 9.75
C ASN A 120 -12.71 -6.54 9.46
N PHE A 121 -12.53 -7.81 9.16
CA PHE A 121 -13.65 -8.74 9.00
C PHE A 121 -13.19 -10.17 9.26
N LYS A 122 -14.12 -10.97 9.81
CA LYS A 122 -13.90 -12.39 10.05
C LYS A 122 -14.23 -13.19 8.79
N ILE A 123 -13.33 -14.11 8.45
CA ILE A 123 -13.53 -15.09 7.38
C ILE A 123 -14.19 -16.36 7.92
N ASN A 124 -13.71 -16.82 9.09
CA ASN A 124 -14.26 -17.93 9.87
C ASN A 124 -14.13 -17.58 11.36
N LYS A 125 -14.33 -18.55 12.27
CA LYS A 125 -14.28 -18.32 13.73
C LYS A 125 -12.91 -17.83 14.20
N ASP A 126 -11.83 -18.29 13.56
CA ASP A 126 -10.46 -18.16 14.06
C ASP A 126 -9.58 -17.26 13.17
N THR A 127 -10.07 -16.86 11.98
CA THR A 127 -9.34 -16.04 11.02
C THR A 127 -9.96 -14.65 10.90
N LEU A 128 -9.22 -13.64 11.37
CA LEU A 128 -9.51 -12.22 11.21
C LEU A 128 -8.61 -11.61 10.13
N VAL A 129 -9.21 -10.94 9.15
CA VAL A 129 -8.49 -10.08 8.20
C VAL A 129 -8.58 -8.65 8.71
N ARG A 130 -7.46 -7.93 8.70
CA ARG A 130 -7.40 -6.51 9.05
C ARG A 130 -6.38 -5.77 8.20
N GLY A 131 -6.58 -4.49 7.99
CA GLY A 131 -5.67 -3.63 7.23
C GLY A 131 -6.22 -2.22 7.12
N PHE A 132 -5.62 -1.46 6.21
CA PHE A 132 -6.00 -0.10 5.87
C PHE A 132 -6.10 0.02 4.35
N ILE A 133 -7.06 0.80 3.86
CA ILE A 133 -7.19 1.16 2.45
C ILE A 133 -6.70 2.60 2.32
N ASP A 134 -5.67 2.85 1.51
CA ASP A 134 -5.04 4.17 1.38
C ASP A 134 -6.07 5.25 1.01
N ARG A 135 -6.94 4.97 0.02
CA ARG A 135 -8.00 5.88 -0.42
C ARG A 135 -9.22 5.13 -0.97
N VAL A 136 -10.40 5.65 -0.70
CA VAL A 136 -11.69 5.19 -1.27
C VAL A 136 -12.36 6.33 -2.01
N ASP A 137 -12.73 6.11 -3.26
CA ASP A 137 -13.42 7.08 -4.11
C ASP A 137 -14.85 6.63 -4.41
N LYS A 138 -15.78 7.58 -4.53
CA LYS A 138 -17.10 7.39 -5.12
C LYS A 138 -17.02 7.69 -6.62
N VAL A 139 -17.31 6.70 -7.46
CA VAL A 139 -17.16 6.85 -8.92
C VAL A 139 -18.50 6.86 -9.68
N GLY A 140 -19.58 6.43 -9.03
CA GLY A 140 -20.94 6.45 -9.58
C GLY A 140 -21.99 6.01 -8.55
N PRO A 141 -23.28 6.00 -8.88
CA PRO A 141 -24.33 5.43 -8.02
C PRO A 141 -23.99 3.98 -7.68
N LYS A 142 -23.94 3.63 -6.38
CA LYS A 142 -23.52 2.28 -5.92
C LYS A 142 -22.18 1.72 -6.47
N GLU A 143 -21.37 2.57 -7.10
CA GLU A 143 -20.04 2.20 -7.61
C GLU A 143 -18.96 2.91 -6.79
N TYR A 144 -17.91 2.15 -6.46
CA TYR A 144 -16.81 2.61 -5.61
C TYR A 144 -15.46 2.16 -6.16
N ARG A 145 -14.40 2.86 -5.76
CA ARG A 145 -13.03 2.50 -6.10
C ARG A 145 -12.15 2.48 -4.86
N VAL A 146 -11.46 1.36 -4.62
CA VAL A 146 -10.34 1.31 -3.69
C VAL A 146 -9.07 1.68 -4.45
N VAL A 147 -8.26 2.56 -3.86
CA VAL A 147 -7.00 3.02 -4.43
C VAL A 147 -5.89 2.69 -3.44
N ASP A 148 -4.81 2.14 -3.96
CA ASP A 148 -3.60 1.83 -3.21
C ASP A 148 -2.42 2.48 -3.94
N TYR A 149 -1.68 3.33 -3.23
CA TYR A 149 -0.53 4.03 -3.79
C TYR A 149 0.69 3.11 -3.79
N LYS A 150 1.47 3.13 -4.86
CA LYS A 150 2.66 2.29 -5.01
C LYS A 150 3.87 3.10 -5.40
N THR A 151 4.94 2.94 -4.63
CA THR A 151 6.29 3.46 -4.93
C THR A 151 7.24 2.36 -5.44
N SER A 152 6.70 1.22 -5.90
CA SER A 152 7.49 0.11 -6.43
C SER A 152 8.08 0.42 -7.81
N LYS A 153 9.12 -0.33 -8.20
CA LYS A 153 9.80 -0.12 -9.50
C LYS A 153 8.95 -0.49 -10.71
N SER A 154 8.00 -1.40 -10.56
CA SER A 154 7.17 -1.90 -11.67
C SER A 154 5.87 -2.49 -11.16
N ALA A 155 4.80 -2.33 -11.95
CA ALA A 155 3.51 -2.94 -11.69
C ALA A 155 3.52 -4.47 -11.87
N LYS A 156 4.52 -5.06 -12.54
CA LYS A 156 4.63 -6.52 -12.74
C LYS A 156 4.75 -7.32 -11.43
N TYR A 157 5.11 -6.65 -10.34
CA TYR A 157 5.22 -7.26 -9.00
C TYR A 157 3.91 -7.16 -8.20
N LEU A 158 2.88 -6.52 -8.77
CA LEU A 158 1.60 -6.33 -8.13
C LEU A 158 0.66 -7.45 -8.56
N SER A 159 0.00 -8.06 -7.58
CA SER A 159 -1.15 -8.93 -7.82
C SER A 159 -2.42 -8.15 -7.50
N ASP A 160 -3.52 -8.50 -8.15
CA ASP A 160 -4.85 -7.97 -7.88
C ASP A 160 -5.40 -8.40 -6.51
N PHE A 161 -4.84 -9.45 -5.89
CA PHE A 161 -5.32 -10.02 -4.64
C PHE A 161 -5.48 -9.00 -3.51
N GLN A 162 -4.54 -8.06 -3.33
CA GLN A 162 -4.67 -7.03 -2.29
C GLN A 162 -5.86 -6.11 -2.57
N LEU A 163 -6.03 -5.64 -3.81
CA LEU A 163 -7.19 -4.84 -4.20
C LEU A 163 -8.50 -5.63 -4.10
N LEU A 164 -8.49 -6.93 -4.38
CA LEU A 164 -9.63 -7.82 -4.20
C LEU A 164 -10.03 -7.89 -2.71
N VAL A 165 -9.08 -8.05 -1.80
CA VAL A 165 -9.32 -8.05 -0.35
C VAL A 165 -9.87 -6.70 0.13
N TYR A 166 -9.31 -5.59 -0.37
CA TYR A 166 -9.81 -4.25 -0.05
C TYR A 166 -11.23 -4.03 -0.57
N SER A 167 -11.52 -4.52 -1.77
CA SER A 167 -12.85 -4.44 -2.37
C SER A 167 -13.88 -5.25 -1.58
N GLU A 168 -13.51 -6.45 -1.11
CA GLU A 168 -14.37 -7.25 -0.22
C GLU A 168 -14.59 -6.58 1.13
N ALA A 169 -13.56 -5.93 1.69
CA ALA A 169 -13.70 -5.13 2.90
C ALA A 169 -14.67 -3.96 2.67
N LEU A 170 -14.54 -3.27 1.54
CA LEU A 170 -15.36 -2.11 1.20
C LEU A 170 -16.82 -2.50 0.97
N ARG A 171 -17.10 -3.63 0.31
CA ARG A 171 -18.46 -4.18 0.12
C ARG A 171 -19.20 -4.39 1.44
N ARG A 172 -18.49 -4.74 2.51
CA ARG A 172 -19.08 -4.95 3.84
C ARG A 172 -19.50 -3.64 4.51
N VAL A 173 -18.83 -2.54 4.18
CA VAL A 173 -19.14 -1.19 4.65
C VAL A 173 -20.28 -0.60 3.80
N TYR A 174 -20.14 -0.65 2.48
CA TYR A 174 -21.12 -0.17 1.52
C TYR A 174 -21.92 -1.35 0.94
N LYS A 175 -22.93 -1.80 1.70
CA LYS A 175 -23.73 -3.00 1.37
C LYS A 175 -24.55 -2.87 0.10
N ASP A 176 -24.77 -1.64 -0.36
CA ASP A 176 -25.45 -1.31 -1.60
C ASP A 176 -24.49 -1.31 -2.81
N ALA A 177 -23.19 -1.53 -2.62
CA ALA A 177 -22.23 -1.54 -3.71
C ALA A 177 -22.53 -2.64 -4.74
N GLU A 178 -22.70 -2.25 -6.00
CA GLU A 178 -22.96 -3.16 -7.12
C GLU A 178 -21.66 -3.48 -7.88
N VAL A 179 -20.76 -2.50 -8.01
CA VAL A 179 -19.45 -2.65 -8.65
C VAL A 179 -18.38 -2.00 -7.77
N ILE A 180 -17.26 -2.70 -7.60
CA ILE A 180 -16.08 -2.16 -6.94
C ILE A 180 -14.86 -2.28 -7.85
N HIS A 181 -14.22 -1.14 -8.07
CA HIS A 181 -12.96 -1.05 -8.80
C HIS A 181 -11.78 -1.05 -7.85
N GLY A 182 -10.65 -1.58 -8.28
CA GLY A 182 -9.37 -1.44 -7.61
C GLY A 182 -8.38 -0.72 -8.51
N SER A 183 -7.61 0.22 -7.95
CA SER A 183 -6.55 0.91 -8.69
C SER A 183 -5.25 0.90 -7.90
N TYR A 184 -4.18 0.45 -8.53
CA TYR A 184 -2.83 0.78 -8.08
C TYR A 184 -2.35 2.06 -8.76
N VAL A 185 -2.04 3.09 -7.98
CA VAL A 185 -1.48 4.34 -8.51
C VAL A 185 0.04 4.33 -8.32
N MET A 186 0.75 4.16 -9.43
CA MET A 186 2.21 4.07 -9.45
C MET A 186 2.82 5.47 -9.37
N LEU A 187 3.08 5.95 -8.15
CA LEU A 187 3.51 7.32 -7.86
C LEU A 187 4.77 7.72 -8.64
N LYS A 188 5.79 6.85 -8.66
CA LYS A 188 7.06 7.08 -9.38
C LYS A 188 6.97 6.95 -10.90
N HIS A 189 5.80 6.55 -11.43
CA HIS A 189 5.57 6.36 -12.86
C HIS A 189 4.53 7.37 -13.34
N ASN A 190 4.76 8.65 -13.00
CA ASN A 190 3.87 9.76 -13.28
C ASN A 190 2.42 9.53 -12.80
N CYS A 191 2.27 8.93 -11.62
CA CYS A 191 0.97 8.57 -11.05
C CYS A 191 0.08 7.74 -12.01
N LYS A 192 0.68 6.89 -12.86
CA LYS A 192 -0.05 6.00 -13.75
C LYS A 192 -0.85 4.97 -12.95
N SER A 193 -2.13 4.83 -13.27
CA SER A 193 -3.02 3.83 -12.66
C SER A 193 -2.98 2.49 -13.38
N TYR A 194 -3.11 1.41 -12.62
CA TYR A 194 -3.39 0.05 -13.08
C TYR A 194 -4.70 -0.38 -12.45
N ASP A 195 -5.74 -0.47 -13.28
CA ASP A 195 -7.12 -0.59 -12.84
C ASP A 195 -7.64 -2.03 -13.01
N TYR A 196 -8.47 -2.43 -12.06
CA TYR A 196 -9.16 -3.72 -11.98
C TYR A 196 -10.63 -3.46 -11.65
N THR A 197 -11.50 -4.35 -12.09
CA THR A 197 -12.92 -4.35 -11.73
C THR A 197 -13.24 -5.70 -11.12
N PHE A 198 -13.84 -5.71 -9.93
CA PHE A 198 -14.23 -6.93 -9.25
C PHE A 198 -15.75 -7.06 -9.25
N THR A 199 -16.22 -8.17 -9.81
CA THR A 199 -17.63 -8.55 -9.78
C THR A 199 -18.01 -9.10 -8.41
N LEU A 200 -19.30 -9.17 -8.09
CA LEU A 200 -19.77 -9.82 -6.86
C LEU A 200 -19.29 -11.26 -6.74
N ASN A 201 -19.19 -12.00 -7.85
CA ASN A 201 -18.65 -13.36 -7.86
C ASN A 201 -17.15 -13.40 -7.48
N ASP A 202 -16.36 -12.42 -7.92
CA ASP A 202 -14.94 -12.33 -7.51
C ASP A 202 -14.83 -12.08 -6.00
N LEU A 203 -15.67 -11.19 -5.47
CA LEU A 203 -15.71 -10.85 -4.04
C LEU A 203 -16.18 -12.05 -3.20
N ASP A 204 -17.16 -12.81 -3.67
CA ASP A 204 -17.60 -14.03 -2.99
C ASP A 204 -16.51 -15.13 -3.01
N ASN A 205 -15.69 -15.19 -4.06
CA ASN A 205 -14.53 -16.08 -4.13
C ASN A 205 -13.33 -15.58 -3.31
N CYS A 206 -13.25 -14.28 -3.00
CA CYS A 206 -12.21 -13.71 -2.15
C CYS A 206 -12.12 -14.44 -0.81
N LYS A 207 -13.27 -14.71 -0.17
CA LYS A 207 -13.33 -15.46 1.09
C LYS A 207 -12.66 -16.83 0.99
N LYS A 208 -12.92 -17.58 -0.09
CA LYS A 208 -12.32 -18.90 -0.31
C LYS A 208 -10.80 -18.80 -0.47
N LEU A 209 -10.33 -17.80 -1.22
CA LEU A 209 -8.91 -17.57 -1.44
C LEU A 209 -8.16 -17.19 -0.16
N ILE A 210 -8.73 -16.28 0.64
CA ILE A 210 -8.19 -15.92 1.96
C ILE A 210 -8.18 -17.15 2.89
N THR A 211 -9.27 -17.91 2.93
CA THR A 211 -9.36 -19.15 3.74
C THR A 211 -8.26 -20.14 3.36
N LYS A 212 -8.05 -20.37 2.05
CA LYS A 212 -7.00 -21.26 1.55
C LYS A 212 -5.60 -20.77 1.97
N LYS A 213 -5.30 -19.48 1.76
CA LYS A 213 -4.01 -18.89 2.14
C LYS A 213 -3.78 -18.93 3.66
N ALA A 214 -4.82 -18.66 4.46
CA ALA A 214 -4.75 -18.76 5.91
C ALA A 214 -4.54 -20.21 6.37
N GLY A 215 -5.23 -21.17 5.76
CA GLY A 215 -5.08 -22.60 6.07
C GLY A 215 -3.65 -23.09 5.85
N PHE A 216 -2.98 -22.66 4.77
CA PHE A 216 -1.56 -22.99 4.56
C PHE A 216 -0.66 -22.46 5.67
N ILE A 217 -0.92 -21.25 6.18
CA ILE A 217 -0.15 -20.66 7.28
C ILE A 217 -0.39 -21.43 8.58
N ASP A 218 -1.64 -21.78 8.85
CA ASP A 218 -2.07 -22.41 10.10
C ASP A 218 -1.48 -23.82 10.29
N ILE A 219 -1.37 -24.59 9.20
CA ILE A 219 -0.83 -25.96 9.23
C ILE A 219 0.69 -26.04 9.04
N ASP A 220 1.35 -24.93 8.68
CA ASP A 220 2.79 -24.94 8.42
C ASP A 220 3.57 -25.04 9.72
N THR A 221 4.18 -26.19 9.97
CA THR A 221 5.06 -26.43 11.12
C THR A 221 6.54 -26.32 10.75
N THR A 222 6.85 -26.20 9.46
CA THR A 222 8.21 -26.25 8.92
C THR A 222 8.82 -24.87 8.72
N TRP A 223 7.98 -23.90 8.37
CA TRP A 223 8.37 -22.51 8.12
C TRP A 223 9.59 -22.41 7.19
N VAL A 224 9.53 -23.09 6.04
CA VAL A 224 10.65 -23.20 5.11
C VAL A 224 11.24 -21.84 4.73
N LYS A 225 12.57 -21.78 4.64
CA LYS A 225 13.29 -20.63 4.10
C LYS A 225 13.07 -20.58 2.58
N LYS A 226 12.83 -19.38 2.04
CA LYS A 226 12.83 -19.13 0.59
C LYS A 226 13.85 -18.03 0.27
N PRO A 227 15.15 -18.36 0.14
CA PRO A 227 16.17 -17.39 -0.24
C PRO A 227 15.83 -16.70 -1.56
N SER A 228 16.07 -15.40 -1.62
CA SER A 228 15.89 -14.58 -2.83
C SER A 228 16.70 -13.30 -2.71
N ILE A 229 16.75 -12.49 -3.77
CA ILE A 229 17.36 -11.15 -3.72
C ILE A 229 16.76 -10.28 -2.59
N LEU A 230 15.51 -10.55 -2.18
CA LEU A 230 14.85 -9.83 -1.08
C LEU A 230 15.49 -10.09 0.29
N CYS A 231 16.32 -11.13 0.44
CA CYS A 231 17.05 -11.39 1.68
C CYS A 231 18.05 -10.27 2.01
N GLN A 232 18.51 -9.49 1.03
CA GLN A 232 19.36 -8.32 1.25
C GLN A 232 18.65 -7.24 2.09
N TRP A 233 17.31 -7.18 2.01
CA TRP A 233 16.47 -6.25 2.76
C TRP A 233 15.58 -6.97 3.80
N CYS A 234 16.08 -8.03 4.40
CA CYS A 234 15.38 -8.77 5.45
C CYS A 234 15.97 -8.46 6.83
N ASP A 235 15.16 -7.94 7.75
CA ASP A 235 15.61 -7.61 9.11
C ASP A 235 16.12 -8.83 9.89
N TYR A 236 15.64 -10.02 9.54
CA TYR A 236 16.03 -11.28 10.16
C TYR A 236 17.28 -11.92 9.53
N LYS A 237 17.89 -11.26 8.53
CA LYS A 237 19.11 -11.74 7.86
C LYS A 237 20.21 -12.18 8.84
N PRO A 238 20.52 -11.45 9.94
CA PRO A 238 21.60 -11.82 10.87
C PRO A 238 21.36 -13.14 11.63
N ILE A 239 20.10 -13.47 11.90
CA ILE A 239 19.71 -14.68 12.65
C ILE A 239 19.21 -15.80 11.73
N CYS A 240 18.97 -15.50 10.45
CA CYS A 240 18.56 -16.45 9.44
C CYS A 240 19.82 -17.18 8.93
N GLN A 241 20.41 -18.01 9.79
CA GLN A 241 21.55 -18.87 9.47
C GLN A 241 21.13 -19.87 8.38
N ASP A 242 21.61 -19.76 7.12
CA ASP A 242 22.04 -20.89 6.26
C ASP A 242 22.38 -20.48 4.83
N ALA A 243 23.39 -21.18 4.28
CA ALA A 243 23.99 -21.18 2.94
C ALA A 243 23.41 -20.19 1.91
N TRP A 244 24.14 -19.08 1.74
CA TRP A 244 23.97 -18.19 0.60
C TRP A 244 24.29 -18.98 -0.66
N ALA A 245 23.28 -19.27 -1.50
CA ALA A 245 23.57 -19.56 -2.89
C ALA A 245 24.13 -18.26 -3.47
N GLU A 246 25.45 -18.24 -3.69
CA GLU A 246 26.13 -17.26 -4.54
C GLU A 246 25.52 -17.24 -5.95
#